data_AF-A0A1F6H9E4-F1
#
_entry.id   AF-A0A1F6H9E4-F1
#
_cell.length_a   1.000
_cell.length_b   1.000
_cell.length_c   1.000
_cell.angle_alpha   90.00
_cell.angle_beta   90.00
_cell.angle_gamma   90.00
#
_symmetry.space_group_name_H-M   'P 1'
#
loop_
_entity.id
_entity.type
_entity.pdbx_description
1 polymer ?
#
loop_
_entity_poly.entity_id
_entity_poly.type
_entity_poly.pdbx_seq_one_letter_code
_entity_poly.pdbx_strand_id
1 'polypeptide(L)'
;MGVNVEILRNLQDAEKRHDKKAIVIWQNQLNDLKALEEIRLIKQLPHAAMAEAPNVQRLSKETQRLVEYLKKDGYAVYDYAGRTPLQVKKDGMRFWYLNPILENLSSDPSLLAFKSAPEDFYLRGSQKLPHEKQLELLAQERQSVERAYPSAGLITREWHAPELIDLSLQHLKTTKIRLQGKDFGYSYTWTDTYSSNQPGATRAGVGSWRGTSGLYADFWSSEDVSPYLRLAPVVEIPRK
;
A
#
# COMPACT_ATOMS: atom_id res chain seq x y z
N MET A 1 17.07 25.13 -9.05
CA MET A 1 15.64 25.47 -9.26
C MET A 1 15.30 25.91 -10.69
N GLY A 2 16.25 25.98 -11.65
CA GLY A 2 15.99 26.53 -13.00
C GLY A 2 15.26 25.61 -13.98
N VAL A 3 15.50 24.29 -13.95
CA VAL A 3 15.05 23.37 -15.03
C VAL A 3 13.53 23.14 -15.05
N ASN A 4 12.86 23.13 -13.89
CA ASN A 4 11.42 22.89 -13.81
C ASN A 4 10.60 24.10 -14.30
N VAL A 5 11.08 25.32 -14.02
CA VAL A 5 10.44 26.57 -14.47
C VAL A 5 10.50 26.72 -15.99
N GLU A 6 11.63 26.32 -16.59
CA GLU A 6 11.82 26.40 -18.04
C GLU A 6 10.91 25.42 -18.80
N ILE A 7 10.77 24.17 -18.34
CA ILE A 7 9.87 23.19 -18.96
C ILE A 7 8.41 23.61 -18.83
N LEU A 8 7.99 24.14 -17.69
CA LEU A 8 6.62 24.64 -17.50
C LEU A 8 6.33 25.84 -18.41
N ARG A 9 7.28 26.77 -18.56
CA ARG A 9 7.14 27.90 -19.48
C ARG A 9 7.04 27.43 -20.93
N ASN A 10 7.93 26.52 -21.35
CA ASN A 10 7.94 26.01 -22.72
C ASN A 10 6.67 25.20 -23.04
N LEU A 11 6.11 24.49 -22.06
CA LEU A 11 4.83 23.82 -22.19
C LEU A 11 3.68 24.83 -22.37
N GLN A 12 3.61 25.88 -21.54
CA GLN A 12 2.61 26.94 -21.67
C GLN A 12 2.69 27.65 -23.03
N ASP A 13 3.90 27.91 -23.53
CA ASP A 13 4.11 28.53 -24.84
C ASP A 13 3.77 27.58 -26.00
N ALA A 14 3.94 26.27 -25.83
CA ALA A 14 3.47 25.27 -26.79
C ALA A 14 1.94 25.16 -26.81
N GLU A 15 1.29 25.24 -25.65
CA GLU A 15 -0.17 25.25 -25.50
C GLU A 15 -0.80 26.48 -26.15
N LYS A 16 -0.26 27.68 -25.91
CA LYS A 16 -0.71 28.93 -26.56
C LYS A 16 -0.62 28.88 -28.09
N ARG A 17 0.37 28.17 -28.62
CA ARG A 17 0.58 27.99 -30.07
C ARG A 17 -0.17 26.78 -30.63
N HIS A 18 -0.87 26.01 -29.79
CA HIS A 18 -1.52 24.76 -30.15
C HIS A 18 -0.58 23.74 -30.84
N ASP A 19 0.71 23.78 -30.53
CA ASP A 19 1.71 22.87 -31.10
C ASP A 19 1.67 21.51 -30.38
N LYS A 20 0.82 20.61 -30.90
CA LYS A 20 0.59 19.28 -30.32
C LYS A 20 1.88 18.47 -30.14
N LYS A 21 2.86 18.61 -31.05
CA LYS A 21 4.10 17.85 -30.97
C LYS A 21 4.98 18.37 -29.84
N ALA A 22 5.12 19.69 -29.74
CA ALA A 22 5.86 20.30 -28.64
C ALA A 22 5.20 20.01 -27.27
N ILE A 23 3.87 20.06 -27.19
CA ILE A 23 3.13 19.73 -25.96
C ILE A 23 3.49 18.33 -25.45
N VAL A 24 3.45 17.31 -26.32
CA VAL A 24 3.79 15.92 -25.94
C VAL A 24 5.23 15.80 -25.45
N ILE A 25 6.19 16.46 -26.13
CA ILE A 25 7.60 16.43 -25.74
C ILE A 25 7.80 17.03 -24.35
N TRP A 26 7.24 18.22 -24.09
CA TRP A 26 7.40 18.89 -22.80
C TRP A 26 6.64 18.18 -21.68
N GLN A 27 5.49 17.57 -21.95
CA GLN A 27 4.77 16.74 -20.97
C GLN A 27 5.59 15.49 -20.58
N ASN A 28 6.22 14.82 -21.54
CA ASN A 28 7.08 13.67 -21.25
C ASN A 28 8.28 14.08 -20.40
N GLN A 29 8.97 15.17 -20.74
CA GLN A 29 10.10 15.67 -19.95
C GLN A 29 9.69 16.10 -18.53
N LEU A 30 8.50 16.69 -18.37
CA LEU A 30 7.95 17.01 -17.05
C LEU A 30 7.66 15.75 -16.24
N ASN A 31 7.15 14.69 -16.89
CA ASN A 31 6.91 13.39 -16.24
C ASN A 31 8.22 12.72 -15.83
N ASP A 32 9.25 12.76 -16.68
CA ASP A 32 10.57 12.21 -16.39
C ASP A 32 11.23 12.93 -15.21
N LEU A 33 11.11 14.27 -15.15
CA LEU A 33 11.59 15.04 -14.01
C LEU A 33 10.84 14.71 -12.72
N LYS A 34 9.51 14.55 -12.77
CA LYS A 34 8.72 14.12 -11.61
C LYS A 34 9.16 12.73 -11.15
N ALA A 35 9.42 11.80 -12.07
CA ALA A 35 9.94 10.47 -11.75
C ALA A 35 11.34 10.53 -11.11
N LEU A 36 12.24 11.38 -11.63
CA LEU A 36 13.57 11.57 -11.05
C LEU A 36 13.52 12.23 -9.67
N GLU A 37 12.63 13.20 -9.47
CA GLU A 37 12.40 13.83 -8.18
C GLU A 37 11.82 12.82 -7.18
N GLU A 38 10.88 11.97 -7.61
CA GLU A 38 10.40 10.85 -6.81
C GLU A 38 11.52 9.88 -6.43
N ILE A 39 12.38 9.48 -7.36
CA ILE A 39 13.54 8.61 -7.08
C ILE A 39 14.48 9.29 -6.09
N ARG A 40 14.77 10.59 -6.28
CA ARG A 40 15.60 11.37 -5.36
C ARG A 40 14.98 11.43 -3.97
N LEU A 41 13.67 11.67 -3.88
CA LEU A 41 12.94 11.74 -2.63
C LEU A 41 12.91 10.39 -1.92
N ILE A 42 12.75 9.28 -2.66
CA ILE A 42 12.88 7.92 -2.11
C ILE A 42 14.29 7.67 -1.57
N LYS A 43 15.34 8.18 -2.25
CA LYS A 43 16.73 8.12 -1.78
C LYS A 43 17.02 9.03 -0.58
N GLN A 44 16.23 10.09 -0.41
CA GLN A 44 16.34 11.04 0.71
C GLN A 44 15.46 10.70 1.90
N LEU A 45 14.56 9.70 1.79
CA LEU A 45 13.93 9.12 2.95
C LEU A 45 15.05 8.70 3.89
N PRO A 46 15.04 9.13 5.16
CA PRO A 46 16.06 8.70 6.09
C PRO A 46 16.07 7.17 6.04
N HIS A 47 17.24 6.63 5.71
CA HIS A 47 17.60 5.32 6.23
C HIS A 47 17.60 5.53 7.73
N ALA A 48 16.42 5.38 8.35
CA ALA A 48 16.38 5.13 9.76
C ALA A 48 17.39 3.99 9.93
N ALA A 49 18.48 4.26 10.65
CA ALA A 49 19.10 3.22 11.43
C ALA A 49 17.92 2.48 12.01
N MET A 50 17.74 1.21 11.62
CA MET A 50 16.65 0.40 12.17
C MET A 50 16.76 0.63 13.67
N ALA A 51 15.87 1.44 14.24
CA ALA A 51 15.76 1.56 15.66
C ALA A 51 15.62 0.11 16.08
N GLU A 52 16.57 -0.38 16.88
CA GLU A 52 16.69 -1.79 17.23
C GLU A 52 15.28 -2.33 17.40
N ALA A 53 14.89 -3.17 16.44
CA ALA A 53 13.50 -3.56 16.30
C ALA A 53 13.05 -4.06 17.67
N PRO A 54 11.94 -3.54 18.23
CA PRO A 54 11.52 -3.85 19.58
C PRO A 54 11.46 -5.37 19.69
N ASN A 55 12.40 -5.93 20.44
CA ASN A 55 12.59 -7.35 20.73
C ASN A 55 11.94 -8.27 19.68
N VAL A 56 12.57 -8.42 18.49
CA VAL A 56 12.12 -9.40 17.49
C VAL A 56 12.17 -10.76 18.16
N GLN A 57 11.01 -11.20 18.64
CA GLN A 57 10.86 -12.49 19.27
C GLN A 57 11.35 -13.50 18.23
N ARG A 58 12.46 -14.17 18.55
CA ARG A 58 13.16 -15.02 17.60
C ARG A 58 12.17 -16.07 17.10
N LEU A 59 11.83 -16.00 15.82
CA LEU A 59 10.86 -16.91 15.22
C LEU A 59 11.31 -18.36 15.45
N SER A 60 10.37 -19.25 15.75
CA SER A 60 10.65 -20.68 15.77
C SER A 60 11.17 -21.15 14.41
N LYS A 61 11.92 -22.26 14.41
CA LYS A 61 12.45 -22.85 13.17
C LYS A 61 11.34 -23.20 12.18
N GLU A 62 10.17 -23.61 12.67
CA GLU A 62 9.00 -23.88 11.85
C GLU A 62 8.46 -22.61 11.20
N THR A 63 8.22 -21.54 11.97
CA THR A 63 7.77 -20.26 11.40
C THR A 63 8.79 -19.70 10.42
N GLN A 64 10.10 -19.80 10.70
CA GLN A 64 11.13 -19.33 9.78
C GLN A 64 11.14 -20.10 8.45
N ARG A 65 10.95 -21.42 8.48
CA ARG A 65 10.81 -22.24 7.25
C ARG A 65 9.57 -21.85 6.46
N LEU A 66 8.44 -21.59 7.14
CA LEU A 66 7.21 -21.13 6.51
C LEU A 66 7.38 -19.76 5.84
N VAL A 67 8.05 -18.82 6.51
CA VAL A 67 8.40 -17.51 5.94
C VAL A 67 9.24 -17.66 4.68
N GLU A 68 10.28 -18.48 4.70
CA GLU A 68 11.12 -18.72 3.52
C GLU A 68 10.37 -19.41 2.39
N TYR A 69 9.40 -20.28 2.71
CA TYR A 69 8.55 -20.90 1.70
C TYR A 69 7.58 -19.88 1.06
N LEU A 70 6.90 -19.06 1.86
CA LEU A 70 6.05 -17.98 1.38
C LEU A 70 6.82 -17.00 0.48
N LYS A 71 8.04 -16.62 0.85
CA LYS A 71 8.89 -15.76 0.01
C LYS A 71 9.21 -16.38 -1.34
N LYS A 72 9.51 -17.68 -1.40
CA LYS A 72 9.73 -18.40 -2.67
C LYS A 72 8.49 -18.39 -3.55
N ASP A 73 7.32 -18.42 -2.94
CA ASP A 73 6.04 -18.30 -3.63
C ASP A 73 5.70 -16.83 -3.97
N GLY A 74 6.60 -15.87 -3.75
CA GLY A 74 6.40 -14.47 -4.15
C GLY A 74 5.66 -13.61 -3.14
N TYR A 75 5.54 -14.05 -1.88
CA TYR A 75 5.07 -13.19 -0.79
C TYR A 75 6.19 -12.29 -0.28
N ALA A 76 5.86 -11.03 -0.04
CA ALA A 76 6.63 -10.17 0.83
C ALA A 76 6.17 -10.39 2.28
N VAL A 77 7.11 -10.56 3.21
CA VAL A 77 6.82 -10.87 4.62
C VAL A 77 7.47 -9.82 5.51
N TYR A 78 6.69 -9.23 6.41
CA TYR A 78 7.13 -8.17 7.33
C TYR A 78 6.63 -8.42 8.75
N ASP A 79 7.45 -7.99 9.71
CA ASP A 79 7.08 -7.92 11.12
C ASP A 79 6.43 -6.55 11.37
N TYR A 80 5.11 -6.52 11.57
CA TYR A 80 4.38 -5.32 11.92
C TYR A 80 4.43 -5.12 13.44
N ALA A 81 4.98 -3.99 13.87
CA ALA A 81 5.25 -3.71 15.29
C ALA A 81 4.13 -2.92 15.99
N GLY A 82 2.92 -2.85 15.42
CA GLY A 82 1.81 -2.10 16.03
C GLY A 82 1.93 -0.58 15.89
N ARG A 83 2.62 -0.11 14.85
CA ARG A 83 2.90 1.32 14.66
C ARG A 83 1.66 2.09 14.19
N THR A 84 1.48 3.31 14.69
CA THR A 84 0.42 4.21 14.23
C THR A 84 0.82 4.95 12.95
N PRO A 85 -0.14 5.36 12.10
CA PRO A 85 0.14 6.17 10.92
C PRO A 85 0.89 7.47 11.23
N LEU A 86 0.68 8.09 12.40
CA LEU A 86 1.43 9.26 12.85
C LEU A 86 2.93 8.95 13.07
N GLN A 87 3.26 7.79 13.65
CA GLN A 87 4.65 7.36 13.79
C GLN A 87 5.27 7.07 12.41
N VAL A 88 4.53 6.40 11.54
CA VAL A 88 4.96 6.07 10.16
C VAL A 88 5.21 7.35 9.34
N LYS A 89 4.40 8.40 9.54
CA LYS A 89 4.60 9.75 8.96
C LYS A 89 5.93 10.38 9.40
N LYS A 90 6.29 10.26 10.68
CA LYS A 90 7.58 10.77 11.20
C LYS A 90 8.79 10.06 10.58
N ASP A 91 8.62 8.81 10.16
CA ASP A 91 9.65 8.00 9.48
C ASP A 91 9.76 8.27 7.98
N GLY A 92 9.05 9.29 7.48
CA GLY A 92 9.13 9.76 6.10
C GLY A 92 8.00 9.28 5.20
N MET A 93 7.00 8.56 5.72
CA MET A 93 5.78 8.32 4.94
C MET A 93 5.11 9.65 4.60
N ARG A 94 4.75 9.78 3.33
CA ARG A 94 4.01 10.94 2.83
C ARG A 94 2.55 10.56 2.65
N PHE A 95 1.69 11.51 3.00
CA PHE A 95 0.26 11.39 2.78
C PHE A 95 -0.19 12.58 1.95
N TRP A 96 -0.86 12.29 0.84
CA TRP A 96 -1.67 13.29 0.18
C TRP A 96 -2.86 13.64 1.08
N TYR A 97 -3.45 12.62 1.70
CA TYR A 97 -4.47 12.77 2.72
C TYR A 97 -4.40 11.60 3.70
N LEU A 98 -4.57 11.92 4.99
CA LEU A 98 -4.70 10.95 6.07
C LEU A 98 -5.82 11.45 6.99
N ASN A 99 -6.87 10.67 7.12
CA ASN A 99 -7.96 11.00 8.03
C ASN A 99 -7.44 11.13 9.48
N PRO A 100 -7.76 12.20 10.22
CA PRO A 100 -7.28 12.41 11.59
C PRO A 100 -7.60 11.27 12.57
N ILE A 101 -8.72 10.56 12.38
CA ILE A 101 -9.10 9.41 13.22
C ILE A 101 -8.10 8.27 13.03
N LEU A 102 -7.60 8.07 11.81
CA LEU A 102 -6.62 7.01 11.51
C LEU A 102 -5.23 7.32 12.10
N GLU A 103 -4.87 8.58 12.33
CA GLU A 103 -3.50 8.99 12.70
C GLU A 103 -2.96 8.26 13.93
N ASN A 104 -3.83 8.00 14.91
CA ASN A 104 -3.45 7.42 16.21
C ASN A 104 -3.91 5.97 16.39
N LEU A 105 -4.55 5.37 15.39
CA LEU A 105 -4.94 3.97 15.45
C LEU A 105 -3.71 3.07 15.26
N SER A 106 -3.71 1.96 16.00
CA SER A 106 -2.76 0.86 15.87
C SER A 106 -3.51 -0.46 15.83
N SER A 107 -2.86 -1.49 15.31
CA SER A 107 -3.30 -2.87 15.45
C SER A 107 -2.26 -3.64 16.26
N ASP A 108 -2.62 -4.84 16.73
CA ASP A 108 -1.68 -5.67 17.48
C ASP A 108 -0.47 -6.05 16.61
N PRO A 109 0.73 -6.19 17.21
CA PRO A 109 1.89 -6.66 16.48
C PRO A 109 1.65 -8.04 15.84
N SER A 110 1.99 -8.18 14.58
CA SER A 110 1.65 -9.35 13.77
C SER A 110 2.74 -9.64 12.74
N LEU A 111 2.87 -10.90 12.33
CA LEU A 111 3.76 -11.28 11.23
C LEU A 111 2.90 -11.43 9.98
N LEU A 112 3.08 -10.53 9.01
CA LEU A 112 2.17 -10.39 7.89
C LEU A 112 2.86 -10.70 6.56
N ALA A 113 2.13 -11.34 5.66
CA ALA A 113 2.55 -11.70 4.33
C ALA A 113 1.52 -11.28 3.28
N PHE A 114 1.99 -10.82 2.12
CA PHE A 114 1.13 -10.49 0.98
C PHE A 114 1.90 -10.61 -0.34
N LYS A 115 1.20 -10.83 -1.45
CA LYS A 115 1.79 -10.81 -2.79
C LYS A 115 2.08 -9.37 -3.20
N SER A 116 3.33 -9.01 -3.47
CA SER A 116 3.66 -7.60 -3.78
C SER A 116 3.64 -7.26 -5.27
N ALA A 117 3.50 -8.26 -6.15
CA ALA A 117 3.42 -8.03 -7.59
C ALA A 117 2.07 -7.36 -7.95
N PRO A 118 2.04 -6.34 -8.81
CA PRO A 118 0.81 -5.62 -9.15
C PRO A 118 -0.36 -6.49 -9.64
N GLU A 119 -0.05 -7.57 -10.35
CA GLU A 119 -1.01 -8.54 -10.87
C GLU A 119 -1.67 -9.39 -9.78
N ASP A 120 -0.99 -9.60 -8.65
CA ASP A 120 -1.38 -10.53 -7.59
C ASP A 120 -1.73 -9.83 -6.26
N PHE A 121 -1.34 -8.56 -6.08
CA PHE A 121 -1.58 -7.83 -4.83
C PHE A 121 -3.06 -7.63 -4.53
N TYR A 122 -3.89 -7.52 -5.57
CA TYR A 122 -5.33 -7.48 -5.43
C TYR A 122 -5.97 -8.78 -5.92
N LEU A 123 -7.00 -9.24 -5.22
CA LEU A 123 -7.79 -10.38 -5.65
C LEU A 123 -8.31 -10.19 -7.07
N ARG A 124 -8.07 -11.19 -7.92
CA ARG A 124 -8.54 -11.19 -9.30
C ARG A 124 -10.06 -11.11 -9.34
N GLY A 125 -10.60 -10.20 -10.14
CA GLY A 125 -12.05 -10.00 -10.27
C GLY A 125 -12.69 -9.16 -9.16
N SER A 126 -11.94 -8.69 -8.15
CA SER A 126 -12.51 -7.86 -7.07
C SER A 126 -12.87 -6.43 -7.49
N GLN A 127 -12.35 -5.97 -8.63
CA GLN A 127 -12.56 -4.59 -9.09
C GLN A 127 -14.03 -4.33 -9.44
N LYS A 128 -14.55 -3.15 -9.05
CA LYS A 128 -15.94 -2.72 -9.32
C LYS A 128 -17.01 -3.65 -8.72
N LEU A 129 -16.65 -4.48 -7.74
CA LEU A 129 -17.62 -5.25 -6.97
C LEU A 129 -17.99 -4.53 -5.68
N PRO A 130 -19.25 -4.64 -5.20
CA PRO A 130 -19.61 -4.32 -3.83
C PRO A 130 -18.74 -5.06 -2.83
N HIS A 131 -18.48 -4.47 -1.66
CA HIS A 131 -17.58 -5.04 -0.67
C HIS A 131 -17.98 -6.46 -0.23
N GLU A 132 -19.26 -6.72 -0.01
CA GLU A 132 -19.78 -8.07 0.31
C GLU A 132 -19.36 -9.12 -0.72
N LYS A 133 -19.36 -8.77 -2.00
CA LYS A 133 -18.90 -9.66 -3.08
C LYS A 133 -17.39 -9.81 -3.13
N GLN A 134 -16.65 -8.79 -2.70
CA GLN A 134 -15.20 -8.92 -2.52
C GLN A 134 -14.87 -9.88 -1.36
N LEU A 135 -15.66 -9.91 -0.29
CA LEU A 135 -15.50 -10.85 0.81
C LEU A 135 -15.72 -12.32 0.38
N GLU A 136 -16.61 -12.58 -0.57
CA GLU A 136 -16.76 -13.91 -1.17
C GLU A 136 -15.47 -14.37 -1.87
N LEU A 137 -14.79 -13.46 -2.58
CA LEU A 137 -13.47 -13.74 -3.19
C LEU A 137 -12.39 -13.96 -2.13
N LEU A 138 -12.42 -13.20 -1.03
CA LEU A 138 -11.50 -13.40 0.09
C LEU A 138 -11.66 -14.77 0.74
N ALA A 139 -12.89 -15.29 0.84
CA ALA A 139 -13.14 -16.63 1.34
C ALA A 139 -12.56 -17.71 0.39
N GLN A 140 -12.64 -17.50 -0.92
CA GLN A 140 -11.99 -18.38 -1.90
C GLN A 140 -10.47 -18.33 -1.80
N GLU A 141 -9.90 -17.14 -1.60
CA GLU A 141 -8.46 -16.98 -1.38
C GLU A 141 -8.02 -17.70 -0.10
N ARG A 142 -8.78 -17.59 0.99
CA ARG A 142 -8.52 -18.34 2.24
C ARG A 142 -8.44 -19.84 1.99
N GLN A 143 -9.38 -20.40 1.23
CA GLN A 143 -9.36 -21.83 0.86
C GLN A 143 -8.18 -22.19 -0.06
N SER A 144 -7.73 -21.25 -0.89
CA SER A 144 -6.54 -21.43 -1.73
C SER A 144 -5.27 -21.49 -0.89
N VAL A 145 -5.08 -20.54 0.02
CA VAL A 145 -3.95 -20.46 0.95
C VAL A 145 -3.91 -21.69 1.86
N GLU A 146 -5.06 -22.11 2.41
CA GLU A 146 -5.13 -23.30 3.27
C GLU A 146 -4.73 -24.58 2.53
N ARG A 147 -5.12 -24.73 1.26
CA ARG A 147 -4.70 -25.86 0.41
C ARG A 147 -3.21 -25.82 0.08
N ALA A 148 -2.65 -24.63 -0.13
CA ALA A 148 -1.23 -24.46 -0.46
C ALA A 148 -0.32 -24.68 0.76
N TYR A 149 -0.80 -24.31 1.96
CA TYR A 149 -0.05 -24.41 3.22
C TYR A 149 -0.87 -25.17 4.28
N PRO A 150 -1.12 -26.46 4.07
CA PRO A 150 -1.95 -27.26 4.98
C PRO A 150 -1.35 -27.26 6.38
N SER A 151 -2.21 -27.09 7.40
CA SER A 151 -1.84 -27.11 8.83
C SER A 151 -0.86 -26.01 9.27
N ALA A 152 -0.55 -25.03 8.41
CA ALA A 152 0.30 -23.90 8.78
C ALA A 152 -0.38 -22.93 9.75
N GLY A 153 -1.72 -22.94 9.80
CA GLY A 153 -2.52 -22.03 10.63
C GLY A 153 -2.55 -20.59 10.11
N LEU A 154 -2.26 -20.39 8.83
CA LEU A 154 -2.29 -19.07 8.19
C LEU A 154 -3.70 -18.48 8.22
N ILE A 155 -3.82 -17.20 8.54
CA ILE A 155 -5.10 -16.49 8.59
C ILE A 155 -5.15 -15.52 7.41
N THR A 156 -5.99 -15.80 6.42
CA THR A 156 -6.25 -14.87 5.31
C THR A 156 -7.41 -13.95 5.66
N ARG A 157 -7.15 -12.64 5.64
CA ARG A 157 -8.10 -11.59 6.05
C ARG A 157 -7.90 -10.30 5.27
N GLU A 158 -8.76 -9.34 5.53
CA GLU A 158 -8.54 -7.96 5.11
C GLU A 158 -7.42 -7.33 5.95
N TRP A 159 -6.77 -6.31 5.39
CA TRP A 159 -5.83 -5.47 6.11
C TRP A 159 -6.53 -4.70 7.23
N HIS A 160 -5.83 -4.39 8.31
CA HIS A 160 -6.14 -3.18 9.07
C HIS A 160 -5.42 -1.98 8.44
N ALA A 161 -6.05 -0.80 8.45
CA ALA A 161 -5.46 0.41 7.87
C ALA A 161 -4.05 0.74 8.40
N PRO A 162 -3.76 0.72 9.72
CA PRO A 162 -2.42 1.03 10.21
C PRO A 162 -1.36 0.02 9.75
N GLU A 163 -1.71 -1.27 9.61
CA GLU A 163 -0.83 -2.32 9.08
C GLU A 163 -0.43 -1.99 7.63
N LEU A 164 -1.43 -1.75 6.78
CA LEU A 164 -1.21 -1.50 5.35
C LEU A 164 -0.38 -0.22 5.14
N ILE A 165 -0.63 0.82 5.94
CA ILE A 165 0.12 2.08 5.88
C ILE A 165 1.60 1.85 6.24
N ASP A 166 1.88 1.20 7.38
CA ASP A 166 3.26 0.93 7.80
C ASP A 166 3.98 0.03 6.80
N LEU A 167 3.36 -1.09 6.43
CA LEU A 167 3.98 -2.06 5.53
C LEU A 167 4.17 -1.52 4.11
N SER A 168 3.37 -0.53 3.68
CA SER A 168 3.63 0.19 2.43
C SER A 168 4.92 1.02 2.51
N LEU A 169 5.20 1.68 3.63
CA LEU A 169 6.48 2.39 3.83
C LEU A 169 7.64 1.40 3.92
N GLN A 170 7.50 0.33 4.70
CA GLN A 170 8.55 -0.68 4.86
C GLN A 170 8.89 -1.34 3.52
N HIS A 171 7.87 -1.71 2.73
CA HIS A 171 8.06 -2.26 1.39
C HIS A 171 8.77 -1.26 0.48
N LEU A 172 8.31 -0.01 0.43
CA LEU A 172 8.97 1.04 -0.36
C LEU A 172 10.44 1.24 0.02
N LYS A 173 10.76 1.26 1.33
CA LYS A 173 12.16 1.42 1.77
C LYS A 173 13.03 0.25 1.32
N THR A 174 12.49 -0.97 1.39
CA THR A 174 13.17 -2.25 1.11
C THR A 174 13.36 -2.48 -0.39
N THR A 175 12.31 -2.34 -1.19
CA THR A 175 12.29 -2.73 -2.60
C THR A 175 12.36 -1.55 -3.56
N LYS A 176 12.14 -0.33 -3.07
CA LYS A 176 11.93 0.90 -3.87
C LYS A 176 10.66 0.87 -4.74
N ILE A 177 9.78 -0.11 -4.51
CA ILE A 177 8.49 -0.27 -5.21
C ILE A 177 7.38 0.19 -4.26
N ARG A 178 6.34 0.83 -4.79
CA ARG A 178 5.16 1.23 -4.01
C ARG A 178 4.09 0.17 -4.16
N LEU A 179 3.39 -0.18 -3.08
CA LEU A 179 2.28 -1.15 -3.13
C LEU A 179 0.97 -0.54 -3.65
N GLN A 180 0.87 0.79 -3.68
CA GLN A 180 -0.25 1.51 -4.27
C GLN A 180 0.30 2.64 -5.15
N GLY A 181 -0.43 3.01 -6.20
CA GLY A 181 -0.01 4.05 -7.15
C GLY A 181 -0.21 3.64 -8.61
N LYS A 182 0.50 4.29 -9.53
CA LYS A 182 0.33 4.14 -10.97
C LYS A 182 0.42 2.69 -11.44
N ASP A 183 1.43 1.95 -10.97
CA ASP A 183 1.66 0.56 -11.36
C ASP A 183 0.54 -0.38 -10.87
N PHE A 184 -0.24 0.09 -9.91
CA PHE A 184 -1.41 -0.57 -9.31
C PHE A 184 -2.73 0.08 -9.76
N GLY A 185 -2.71 0.88 -10.83
CA GLY A 185 -3.89 1.55 -11.41
C GLY A 185 -4.49 2.65 -10.54
N TYR A 186 -3.72 3.21 -9.60
CA TYR A 186 -4.19 4.12 -8.55
C TYR A 186 -5.33 3.53 -7.71
N SER A 187 -5.35 2.20 -7.57
CA SER A 187 -6.40 1.51 -6.85
C SER A 187 -6.33 1.75 -5.34
N TYR A 188 -7.48 1.56 -4.70
CA TYR A 188 -7.68 1.53 -3.26
C TYR A 188 -8.09 0.14 -2.83
N THR A 189 -7.78 -0.22 -1.60
CA THR A 189 -8.37 -1.39 -0.95
C THR A 189 -9.16 -1.00 0.28
N TRP A 190 -10.28 -1.70 0.48
CA TRP A 190 -10.95 -1.73 1.76
C TRP A 190 -10.06 -2.39 2.81
N THR A 191 -10.26 -1.94 4.03
CA THR A 191 -9.63 -2.49 5.23
C THR A 191 -10.73 -2.86 6.24
N ASP A 192 -10.40 -3.74 7.18
CA ASP A 192 -11.22 -4.03 8.37
C ASP A 192 -10.91 -3.02 9.47
N THR A 193 -11.06 -1.74 9.15
CA THR A 193 -10.90 -0.62 10.10
C THR A 193 -12.08 0.31 9.90
N TYR A 194 -12.90 0.45 10.95
CA TYR A 194 -14.14 1.22 10.93
C TYR A 194 -13.95 2.55 11.64
N SER A 195 -14.72 3.56 11.22
CA SER A 195 -14.74 4.87 11.87
C SER A 195 -15.29 4.82 13.30
N SER A 196 -16.08 3.79 13.62
CA SER A 196 -16.64 3.52 14.95
C SER A 196 -17.17 2.08 15.04
N ASN A 197 -17.57 1.65 16.23
CA ASN A 197 -18.19 0.33 16.46
C ASN A 197 -19.71 0.32 16.20
N GLN A 198 -20.28 1.39 15.64
CA GLN A 198 -21.72 1.50 15.42
C GLN A 198 -22.13 0.81 14.10
N PRO A 199 -23.35 0.26 14.01
CA PRO A 199 -23.89 -0.23 12.75
C PRO A 199 -23.86 0.86 11.67
N GLY A 200 -23.44 0.49 10.46
CA GLY A 200 -23.31 1.44 9.34
C GLY A 200 -22.08 2.34 9.40
N ALA A 201 -21.12 2.08 10.31
CA ALA A 201 -19.86 2.79 10.33
C ALA A 201 -19.11 2.66 9.00
N THR A 202 -18.59 3.79 8.52
CA THR A 202 -17.73 3.85 7.34
C THR A 202 -16.44 3.06 7.54
N ARG A 203 -15.88 2.57 6.43
CA ARG A 203 -14.67 1.74 6.42
C ARG A 203 -13.49 2.50 5.85
N ALA A 204 -12.30 2.25 6.36
CA ALA A 204 -11.11 2.88 5.81
C ALA A 204 -10.73 2.26 4.47
N GLY A 205 -10.59 3.12 3.46
CA GLY A 205 -9.98 2.84 2.18
C GLY A 205 -8.56 3.37 2.15
N VAL A 206 -7.60 2.53 1.78
CA VAL A 206 -6.17 2.90 1.71
C VAL A 206 -5.65 2.64 0.30
N GLY A 207 -5.00 3.64 -0.30
CA GLY A 207 -4.35 3.47 -1.60
C GLY A 207 -4.07 4.77 -2.34
N SER A 208 -4.09 4.69 -3.67
CA SER A 208 -3.85 5.82 -4.59
C SER A 208 -2.67 6.72 -4.19
N TRP A 209 -1.46 6.17 -4.29
CA TRP A 209 -0.26 6.96 -4.10
C TRP A 209 -0.07 7.97 -5.25
N ARG A 210 -0.05 9.26 -4.91
CA ARG A 210 0.20 10.33 -5.89
C ARG A 210 1.62 10.86 -5.77
N GLY A 211 2.48 10.41 -6.68
CA GLY A 211 3.86 10.87 -6.87
C GLY A 211 4.57 11.36 -5.61
N THR A 212 4.86 12.67 -5.55
CA THR A 212 5.53 13.30 -4.40
C THR A 212 4.60 13.64 -3.22
N SER A 213 3.28 13.61 -3.43
CA SER A 213 2.24 13.90 -2.42
C SER A 213 2.01 12.75 -1.45
N GLY A 214 2.13 11.51 -1.92
CA GLY A 214 2.08 10.31 -1.05
C GLY A 214 0.76 9.55 -1.07
N LEU A 215 0.56 8.71 -0.05
CA LEU A 215 -0.57 7.80 0.11
C LEU A 215 -1.86 8.56 0.45
N TYR A 216 -3.02 8.01 0.08
CA TYR A 216 -4.33 8.47 0.52
C TYR A 216 -4.95 7.41 1.45
N ALA A 217 -5.44 7.84 2.61
CA ALA A 217 -6.18 7.00 3.54
C ALA A 217 -7.35 7.78 4.18
N ASP A 218 -8.56 7.27 4.02
CA ASP A 218 -9.79 7.92 4.49
C ASP A 218 -10.92 6.92 4.76
N PHE A 219 -12.00 7.38 5.40
CA PHE A 219 -13.21 6.60 5.62
C PHE A 219 -14.26 6.89 4.56
N TRP A 220 -14.78 5.82 3.95
CA TRP A 220 -15.82 5.89 2.90
C TRP A 220 -17.01 4.99 3.25
N SER A 221 -18.15 5.21 2.59
CA SER A 221 -19.31 4.34 2.78
C SER A 221 -18.98 2.96 2.23
N SER A 222 -19.36 1.90 2.95
CA SER A 222 -19.20 0.52 2.47
C SER A 222 -19.99 0.22 1.20
N GLU A 223 -20.99 1.07 0.89
CA GLU A 223 -21.79 0.99 -0.32
C GLU A 223 -21.09 1.63 -1.54
N ASP A 224 -20.00 2.37 -1.34
CA ASP A 224 -19.29 3.05 -2.43
C ASP A 224 -18.61 2.02 -3.35
N VAL A 225 -19.18 1.84 -4.55
CA VAL A 225 -18.55 1.07 -5.64
C VAL A 225 -17.78 2.02 -6.55
N SER A 226 -16.51 2.26 -6.21
CA SER A 226 -15.60 3.06 -7.04
C SER A 226 -14.90 2.19 -8.09
N PRO A 227 -14.68 2.68 -9.33
CA PRO A 227 -13.94 1.93 -10.35
C PRO A 227 -12.48 1.63 -9.96
N TYR A 228 -11.97 2.30 -8.93
CA TYR A 228 -10.62 2.12 -8.41
C TYR A 228 -10.57 1.26 -7.13
N LEU A 229 -11.69 0.76 -6.63
CA LEU A 229 -11.72 -0.13 -5.46
C LEU A 229 -11.50 -1.59 -5.88
N ARG A 230 -10.55 -2.25 -5.21
CA ARG A 230 -10.16 -3.66 -5.37
C ARG A 230 -9.79 -4.20 -3.99
N LEU A 231 -9.97 -5.49 -3.72
CA LEU A 231 -9.59 -6.06 -2.43
C LEU A 231 -8.17 -6.61 -2.48
N ALA A 232 -7.27 -6.08 -1.64
CA ALA A 232 -5.96 -6.67 -1.38
C ALA A 232 -6.07 -7.55 -0.12
N PRO A 233 -5.77 -8.86 -0.20
CA PRO A 233 -5.75 -9.71 0.98
C PRO A 233 -4.43 -9.54 1.75
N VAL A 234 -4.45 -9.92 3.02
CA VAL A 234 -3.24 -10.16 3.81
C VAL A 234 -3.32 -11.53 4.46
N VAL A 235 -2.16 -12.16 4.59
CA VAL A 235 -2.00 -13.44 5.28
C VAL A 235 -1.21 -13.19 6.56
N GLU A 236 -1.84 -13.46 7.69
CA GLU A 236 -1.20 -13.43 9.00
C GLU A 236 -0.59 -14.78 9.33
N ILE A 237 0.67 -14.76 9.77
CA ILE A 237 1.47 -15.93 10.11
C ILE A 237 1.50 -16.07 11.64
N PRO A 238 1.01 -17.18 12.20
CA PRO A 238 1.10 -17.41 13.64
C PRO A 238 2.55 -17.44 14.12
N ARG A 239 2.82 -16.71 15.21
CA ARG A 239 4.08 -16.85 15.96
C ARG A 239 3.93 -18.08 16.87
N LYS A 240 4.48 -19.22 16.42
CA LYS A 240 4.65 -20.42 17.24
C LYS A 240 6.01 -20.42 17.90
#